data_AF-A0A9D5TJG0-F1
#
_entry.id   AF-A0A9D5TJG0-F1
#
_cell.length_a   1.000
_cell.length_b   1.000
_cell.length_c   1.000
_cell.angle_alpha   90.00
_cell.angle_beta   90.00
_cell.angle_gamma   90.00
#
_symmetry.space_group_name_H-M   'P 1'
#
loop_
_entity.id
_entity.type
_entity.pdbx_description
1 polymer ?
#
loop_
_entity_poly.entity_id
_entity_poly.type
_entity_poly.pdbx_seq_one_letter_code
_entity_poly.pdbx_strand_id
1 'polypeptide(L)'
;METRMQQMRDGRNRENEACEECGILPASAPLATPFVPFQRNNPRTYPAKQGVVRGTLFPGLDLPYMGMVNEGSLSQTHLHELQTLAFALTELGEYLDTHADDRDAFALFRSYAELYQKGREAYEKMHGPLTQRAAAMDDKYRWLKDPWPWEYAANKEEG
;
A
#
# COMPACT_ATOMS: atom_id res chain seq x y z
N MET A 1 16.42 44.02 49.27
CA MET A 1 15.75 42.94 50.02
C MET A 1 14.68 42.36 49.10
N GLU A 2 15.05 41.65 48.03
CA GLU A 2 15.37 40.22 48.05
C GLU A 2 14.47 39.45 49.00
N THR A 3 13.53 38.66 48.47
CA THR A 3 13.66 37.20 48.51
C THR A 3 12.82 36.60 47.38
N ARG A 4 13.51 36.02 46.41
CA ARG A 4 13.02 35.08 45.41
C ARG A 4 12.86 33.72 46.12
N MET A 5 11.67 33.14 46.13
CA MET A 5 11.48 31.73 46.45
C MET A 5 10.60 31.07 45.39
N GLN A 6 11.32 30.35 44.54
CA GLN A 6 11.01 29.20 43.71
C GLN A 6 9.57 28.64 43.71
N GLN A 7 9.06 28.44 42.50
CA GLN A 7 7.86 27.68 42.16
C GLN A 7 7.93 26.23 42.65
N MET A 8 6.80 25.73 43.16
CA MET A 8 6.50 24.29 43.30
C MET A 8 5.12 24.03 42.69
N ARG A 9 5.08 23.67 41.40
CA ARG A 9 3.98 22.92 40.80
C ARG A 9 4.60 21.77 40.03
N ASP A 10 4.72 20.62 40.68
CA ASP A 10 4.96 19.36 39.98
C ASP A 10 3.89 18.35 40.42
N GLY A 11 2.66 18.60 39.96
CA GLY A 11 1.60 17.60 39.92
C GLY A 11 1.79 16.80 38.65
N ARG A 12 2.66 15.78 38.68
CA ARG A 12 2.83 14.81 37.60
C ARG A 12 1.53 14.02 37.42
N ASN A 13 0.66 14.51 36.55
CA ASN A 13 -0.27 13.65 35.81
C ASN A 13 0.56 12.86 34.80
N ARG A 14 1.03 11.66 35.19
CA ARG A 14 1.46 10.63 34.25
C ARG A 14 0.36 9.59 34.17
N GLU A 15 -0.71 9.92 33.46
CA GLU A 15 -1.61 8.92 32.92
C GLU A 15 -1.26 8.78 31.43
N ASN A 16 -0.93 7.55 31.03
CA ASN A 16 -0.59 7.09 29.67
C ASN A 16 0.88 7.19 29.23
N GLU A 17 1.83 6.72 30.03
CA GLU A 17 2.97 5.97 29.45
C GLU A 17 2.51 4.51 29.32
N ALA A 18 2.05 4.12 28.12
CA ALA A 18 1.90 2.71 27.79
C ALA A 18 3.27 2.05 27.94
N CYS A 19 3.30 0.96 28.71
CA CYS A 19 4.50 0.18 28.98
C CYS A 19 5.17 -0.26 27.67
N GLU A 20 6.35 0.28 27.37
CA GLU A 20 7.24 -0.19 26.31
C GLU A 20 8.09 -1.40 26.75
N GLU A 21 7.84 -1.99 27.92
CA GLU A 21 8.73 -3.02 28.49
C GLU A 21 7.99 -4.20 29.14
N CYS A 22 7.89 -5.28 28.35
CA CYS A 22 7.72 -6.68 28.77
C CYS A 22 6.34 -7.17 29.23
N GLY A 23 5.73 -8.05 28.43
CA GLY A 23 4.60 -8.87 28.85
C GLY A 23 5.01 -9.89 29.92
N ILE A 24 4.10 -10.22 30.83
CA ILE A 24 4.33 -11.21 31.89
C ILE A 24 4.31 -12.62 31.27
N LEU A 25 5.46 -13.29 31.25
CA LEU A 25 5.53 -14.70 30.83
C LEU A 25 5.06 -15.64 31.96
N PRO A 26 4.21 -16.63 31.67
CA PRO A 26 3.75 -17.60 32.67
C PRO A 26 4.91 -18.53 33.10
N ALA A 27 4.83 -19.03 34.36
CA ALA A 27 5.84 -19.92 34.95
C ALA A 27 6.08 -21.23 34.17
N SER A 28 5.12 -21.61 33.33
CA SER A 28 5.24 -22.68 32.34
C SER A 28 4.68 -22.19 31.01
N ALA A 29 5.56 -21.93 30.05
CA ALA A 29 5.21 -21.64 28.66
C ALA A 29 5.74 -22.77 27.76
N PRO A 30 5.03 -23.15 26.68
CA PRO A 30 5.60 -24.01 25.66
C PRO A 30 6.90 -23.38 25.12
N LEU A 31 7.90 -24.21 24.80
CA LEU A 31 9.29 -23.82 24.50
C LEU A 31 9.43 -22.72 23.43
N ALA A 32 8.42 -22.55 22.58
CA ALA A 32 8.24 -21.38 21.73
C ALA A 32 6.75 -21.22 21.41
N THR A 33 6.22 -20.00 21.53
CA THR A 33 4.94 -19.63 20.92
C THR A 33 5.25 -18.72 19.73
N PRO A 34 5.03 -19.15 18.48
CA PRO A 34 5.17 -18.24 17.36
C PRO A 34 4.10 -17.15 17.50
N PHE A 35 4.52 -15.90 17.63
CA PHE A 35 3.60 -14.76 17.49
C PHE A 35 3.45 -14.45 16.01
N VAL A 36 2.25 -14.65 15.48
CA VAL A 36 1.91 -14.21 14.13
C VAL A 36 1.27 -12.83 14.27
N PRO A 37 1.93 -11.75 13.80
CA PRO A 37 1.33 -10.43 13.82
C PRO A 37 0.06 -10.44 12.96
N PHE A 38 -1.02 -9.91 13.53
CA PHE A 38 -2.30 -9.76 12.82
C PHE A 38 -2.52 -8.28 12.49
N GLN A 39 -3.04 -8.01 11.30
CA GLN A 39 -3.53 -6.67 10.98
C GLN A 39 -4.75 -6.36 11.85
N ARG A 40 -4.82 -5.14 12.39
CA ARG A 40 -5.94 -4.71 13.23
C ARG A 40 -7.14 -4.35 12.37
N ASN A 41 -8.35 -4.52 12.93
CA ASN A 41 -9.58 -4.03 12.33
C ASN A 41 -9.55 -2.51 12.12
N ASN A 42 -10.07 -2.06 10.96
CA ASN A 42 -10.17 -0.66 10.55
C ASN A 42 -8.86 0.13 10.77
N PRO A 43 -7.74 -0.30 10.16
CA PRO A 43 -6.47 0.37 10.31
C PRO A 43 -6.50 1.71 9.58
N ARG A 44 -5.62 2.64 9.98
CA ARG A 44 -5.34 3.83 9.16
C ARG A 44 -4.78 3.38 7.81
N THR A 45 -5.11 4.10 6.75
CA THR A 45 -4.61 3.80 5.40
C THR A 45 -3.96 5.03 4.77
N TYR A 46 -2.90 4.80 4.01
CA TYR A 46 -2.37 5.80 3.10
C TYR A 46 -3.30 5.97 1.89
N PRO A 47 -3.32 7.15 1.25
CA PRO A 47 -3.85 7.28 -0.11
C PRO A 47 -3.12 6.33 -1.06
N ALA A 48 -3.82 5.77 -2.06
CA ALA A 48 -3.24 4.79 -2.98
C ALA A 48 -1.91 5.23 -3.61
N LYS A 49 -1.81 6.49 -4.06
CA LYS A 49 -0.57 7.08 -4.64
C LYS A 49 0.62 7.08 -3.67
N GLN A 50 0.36 7.22 -2.37
CA GLN A 50 1.39 7.13 -1.35
C GLN A 50 1.68 5.67 -1.00
N GLY A 51 0.65 4.83 -0.90
CA GLY A 51 0.80 3.42 -0.57
C GLY A 51 1.66 2.66 -1.58
N VAL A 52 1.49 2.93 -2.88
CA VAL A 52 2.31 2.30 -3.94
C VAL A 52 3.79 2.70 -3.85
N VAL A 53 4.11 3.92 -3.37
CA VAL A 53 5.49 4.34 -3.13
C VAL A 53 6.03 3.65 -1.89
N ARG A 54 5.26 3.66 -0.79
CA ARG A 54 5.67 3.05 0.48
C ARG A 54 5.82 1.53 0.35
N GLY A 55 5.04 0.91 -0.51
CA GLY A 55 4.96 -0.54 -0.69
C GLY A 55 3.85 -1.19 0.13
N THR A 56 3.03 -0.41 0.84
CA THR A 56 1.82 -0.89 1.52
C THR A 56 0.79 0.23 1.67
N LEU A 57 -0.50 -0.10 1.67
CA LEU A 57 -1.56 0.85 2.05
C LEU A 57 -1.62 1.10 3.56
N PHE A 58 -1.00 0.26 4.38
CA PHE A 58 -1.20 0.25 5.83
C PHE A 58 0.05 0.79 6.55
N PRO A 59 0.01 1.98 7.17
CA PRO A 59 1.18 2.55 7.87
C PRO A 59 1.70 1.67 9.02
N GLY A 60 0.82 0.85 9.62
CA GLY A 60 1.24 -0.14 10.63
C GLY A 60 2.11 -1.27 10.07
N LEU A 61 2.14 -1.45 8.75
CA LEU A 61 2.98 -2.39 8.03
C LEU A 61 4.13 -1.72 7.26
N ASP A 62 4.22 -0.39 7.27
CA ASP A 62 5.29 0.40 6.64
C ASP A 62 6.57 0.32 7.49
N LEU A 63 7.19 -0.86 7.49
CA LEU A 63 8.37 -1.17 8.28
C LEU A 63 9.65 -0.98 7.44
N PRO A 64 10.53 -0.04 7.81
CA PRO A 64 11.72 0.25 7.03
C PRO A 64 12.73 -0.90 7.09
N TYR A 65 13.25 -1.30 5.93
CA TYR A 65 14.34 -2.26 5.86
C TYR A 65 15.66 -1.57 6.16
N MET A 66 16.32 -1.91 7.27
CA MET A 66 17.57 -1.28 7.72
C MET A 66 17.47 0.26 7.84
N GLY A 67 16.31 0.77 8.23
CA GLY A 67 16.06 2.22 8.31
C GLY A 67 15.84 2.91 6.96
N MET A 68 15.83 2.17 5.85
CA MET A 68 15.53 2.72 4.53
C MET A 68 14.01 2.78 4.31
N VAL A 69 13.52 3.95 3.91
CA VAL A 69 12.11 4.21 3.61
C VAL A 69 11.99 4.58 2.14
N ASN A 70 10.94 4.08 1.47
CA ASN A 70 10.63 4.49 0.11
C ASN A 70 9.96 5.88 0.14
N GLU A 71 10.69 6.90 -0.34
CA GLU A 71 10.20 8.29 -0.41
C GLU A 71 10.14 8.84 -1.84
N GLY A 72 10.29 7.95 -2.84
CA GLY A 72 10.25 8.34 -4.24
C GLY A 72 8.91 8.96 -4.68
N SER A 73 8.89 9.58 -5.84
CA SER A 73 7.66 10.03 -6.49
C SER A 73 7.39 9.23 -7.75
N LEU A 74 6.12 8.89 -7.98
CA LEU A 74 5.69 8.30 -9.24
C LEU A 74 5.38 9.40 -10.25
N SER A 75 5.87 9.26 -11.48
CA SER A 75 5.47 10.16 -12.57
C SER A 75 3.96 10.03 -12.84
N GLN A 76 3.32 11.13 -13.23
CA GLN A 76 1.87 11.20 -13.46
C GLN A 76 1.52 10.72 -14.87
N THR A 77 1.81 9.45 -15.17
CA THR A 77 1.42 8.82 -16.45
C THR A 77 0.15 7.99 -16.28
N HIS A 78 -0.64 7.84 -17.35
CA HIS A 78 -1.83 6.98 -17.34
C HIS A 78 -1.50 5.53 -16.88
N LEU A 79 -0.31 5.02 -17.23
CA LEU A 79 0.14 3.70 -16.81
C LEU A 79 0.38 3.64 -15.29
N HIS A 80 1.07 4.65 -14.73
CA HIS A 80 1.33 4.71 -13.29
C HIS A 80 0.05 4.87 -12.47
N GLU A 81 -0.94 5.60 -12.98
CA GLU A 81 -2.26 5.69 -12.34
C GLU A 81 -2.95 4.33 -12.31
N LEU A 82 -2.89 3.57 -13.42
CA LEU A 82 -3.41 2.20 -13.46
C LEU A 82 -2.67 1.25 -12.52
N GLN A 83 -1.34 1.32 -12.47
CA GLN A 83 -0.53 0.53 -11.55
C GLN A 83 -0.85 0.87 -10.09
N THR A 84 -1.05 2.15 -9.77
CA THR A 84 -1.45 2.59 -8.43
C THR A 84 -2.80 1.98 -8.02
N LEU A 85 -3.78 2.00 -8.91
CA LEU A 85 -5.10 1.41 -8.66
C LEU A 85 -5.02 -0.12 -8.54
N ALA A 86 -4.24 -0.78 -9.41
CA ALA A 86 -4.02 -2.22 -9.35
C ALA A 86 -3.36 -2.65 -8.04
N PHE A 87 -2.33 -1.92 -7.61
CA PHE A 87 -1.66 -2.12 -6.33
C PHE A 87 -2.65 -2.02 -5.16
N ALA A 88 -3.45 -0.94 -5.13
CA ALA A 88 -4.41 -0.73 -4.06
C ALA A 88 -5.51 -1.80 -4.03
N LEU A 89 -5.92 -2.33 -5.19
CA LEU A 89 -6.84 -3.45 -5.28
C LEU A 89 -6.24 -4.73 -4.67
N THR A 90 -5.00 -5.07 -4.99
CA THR A 90 -4.33 -6.23 -4.40
C THR A 90 -4.24 -6.10 -2.88
N GLU A 91 -3.72 -4.98 -2.37
CA GLU A 91 -3.56 -4.74 -0.93
C GLU A 91 -4.90 -4.80 -0.16
N LEU A 92 -5.95 -4.18 -0.71
CA LEU A 92 -7.29 -4.23 -0.09
C LEU A 92 -7.90 -5.63 -0.17
N GLY A 93 -7.65 -6.39 -1.24
CA GLY A 93 -8.09 -7.78 -1.35
C GLY A 93 -7.47 -8.65 -0.27
N GLU A 94 -6.15 -8.56 -0.10
CA GLU A 94 -5.42 -9.29 0.94
C GLU A 94 -5.87 -8.91 2.36
N TYR A 95 -6.16 -7.63 2.61
CA TYR A 95 -6.75 -7.19 3.88
C TYR A 95 -8.15 -7.81 4.10
N LEU A 96 -9.01 -7.78 3.08
CA LEU A 96 -10.38 -8.29 3.15
C LEU A 96 -10.47 -9.81 3.33
N ASP A 97 -9.45 -10.58 2.91
CA ASP A 97 -9.38 -12.04 3.16
C ASP A 97 -9.44 -12.37 4.66
N THR A 98 -8.96 -11.45 5.51
CA THR A 98 -8.98 -11.60 6.98
C THR A 98 -10.01 -10.69 7.66
N HIS A 99 -10.55 -9.69 6.95
CA HIS A 99 -11.46 -8.66 7.45
C HIS A 99 -12.75 -8.55 6.61
N ALA A 100 -13.37 -9.67 6.27
CA ALA A 100 -14.49 -9.72 5.32
C ALA A 100 -15.71 -8.86 5.71
N ASP A 101 -15.89 -8.57 6.99
CA ASP A 101 -17.00 -7.75 7.52
C ASP A 101 -16.70 -6.23 7.51
N ASP A 102 -15.49 -5.81 7.12
CA ASP A 102 -15.10 -4.40 7.04
C ASP A 102 -15.74 -3.73 5.81
N ARG A 103 -16.90 -3.11 6.05
CA ARG A 103 -17.71 -2.48 5.00
C ARG A 103 -17.05 -1.28 4.36
N ASP A 104 -16.22 -0.54 5.12
CA ASP A 104 -15.56 0.66 4.63
C ASP A 104 -14.42 0.28 3.69
N ALA A 105 -13.61 -0.73 4.07
CA ALA A 105 -12.59 -1.31 3.21
C ALA A 105 -13.21 -1.90 1.93
N PHE A 106 -14.34 -2.62 2.04
CA PHE A 106 -15.03 -3.15 0.87
C PHE A 106 -15.62 -2.06 -0.04
N ALA A 107 -16.15 -0.97 0.53
CA ALA A 107 -16.61 0.17 -0.24
C ALA A 107 -15.46 0.83 -1.02
N LEU A 108 -14.31 1.02 -0.37
CA LEU A 108 -13.11 1.54 -1.01
C LEU A 108 -12.61 0.60 -2.12
N PHE A 109 -12.56 -0.70 -1.87
CA PHE A 109 -12.19 -1.73 -2.84
C PHE A 109 -13.07 -1.65 -4.10
N ARG A 110 -14.39 -1.58 -3.94
CA ARG A 110 -15.32 -1.39 -5.07
C ARG A 110 -15.06 -0.09 -5.83
N SER A 111 -14.83 1.01 -5.13
CA SER A 111 -14.55 2.31 -5.77
C SER A 111 -13.27 2.25 -6.63
N TYR A 112 -12.22 1.59 -6.15
CA TYR A 112 -10.98 1.40 -6.89
C TYR A 112 -11.15 0.42 -8.05
N ALA A 113 -11.99 -0.60 -7.91
CA ALA A 113 -12.28 -1.53 -8.99
C ALA A 113 -12.94 -0.81 -10.17
N GLU A 114 -13.93 0.04 -9.89
CA GLU A 114 -14.59 0.87 -10.91
C GLU A 114 -13.63 1.85 -11.58
N LEU A 115 -12.79 2.55 -10.80
CA LEU A 115 -11.78 3.47 -11.34
C LEU A 115 -10.74 2.73 -12.19
N TYR A 116 -10.31 1.54 -11.76
CA TYR A 116 -9.36 0.72 -12.50
C TYR A 116 -9.94 0.26 -13.84
N GLN A 117 -11.19 -0.21 -13.88
CA GLN A 117 -11.82 -0.59 -15.16
C GLN A 117 -11.89 0.59 -16.13
N LYS A 118 -12.36 1.75 -15.67
CA LYS A 118 -12.42 2.98 -16.50
C LYS A 118 -11.04 3.41 -16.99
N GLY A 119 -10.05 3.41 -16.11
CA GLY A 119 -8.68 3.76 -16.47
C GLY A 119 -8.09 2.76 -17.47
N ARG A 120 -8.37 1.47 -17.32
CA ARG A 120 -7.90 0.40 -18.21
C ARG A 120 -8.47 0.59 -19.60
N GLU A 121 -9.78 0.78 -19.72
CA GLU A 121 -10.45 1.02 -21.01
C GLU A 121 -9.88 2.26 -21.71
N ALA A 122 -9.68 3.35 -20.97
CA ALA A 122 -9.08 4.57 -21.51
C ALA A 122 -7.64 4.35 -21.99
N TYR A 123 -6.82 3.66 -21.20
CA TYR A 123 -5.45 3.33 -21.55
C TYR A 123 -5.39 2.42 -22.79
N GLU A 124 -6.19 1.37 -22.82
CA GLU A 124 -6.18 0.40 -23.92
C GLU A 124 -6.63 1.03 -25.24
N LYS A 125 -7.58 1.97 -25.19
CA LYS A 125 -8.00 2.76 -26.36
C LYS A 125 -6.85 3.62 -26.93
N MET A 126 -5.98 4.14 -26.08
CA MET A 126 -4.88 5.04 -26.48
C MET A 126 -3.60 4.29 -26.86
N HIS A 127 -3.28 3.22 -26.12
CA HIS A 127 -1.98 2.56 -26.17
C HIS A 127 -2.02 1.12 -26.69
N GLY A 128 -3.21 0.50 -26.77
CA GLY A 128 -3.36 -0.91 -27.11
C GLY A 128 -3.58 -1.80 -25.89
N PRO A 129 -3.86 -3.09 -26.10
CA PRO A 129 -4.34 -4.01 -25.07
C PRO A 129 -3.29 -4.27 -23.97
N LEU A 130 -3.70 -4.24 -22.70
CA LEU A 130 -2.82 -4.55 -21.55
C LEU A 130 -2.69 -6.05 -21.29
N THR A 131 -3.59 -6.86 -21.84
CA THR A 131 -3.56 -8.32 -21.70
C THR A 131 -3.80 -9.00 -23.04
N GLN A 132 -3.26 -10.23 -23.22
CA GLN A 132 -3.54 -11.04 -24.42
C GLN A 132 -5.04 -11.25 -24.63
N ARG A 133 -5.80 -11.43 -23.54
CA ARG A 133 -7.25 -11.58 -23.61
C ARG A 133 -7.93 -10.31 -24.14
N ALA A 134 -7.49 -9.12 -23.74
CA ALA A 134 -8.00 -7.88 -24.30
C ALA A 134 -7.65 -7.75 -25.79
N ALA A 135 -6.46 -8.19 -26.20
CA ALA A 135 -6.05 -8.21 -27.59
C ALA A 135 -6.90 -9.13 -28.47
N ALA A 136 -7.45 -10.21 -27.91
CA ALA A 136 -8.35 -11.11 -28.62
C ALA A 136 -9.72 -10.49 -28.95
N MET A 137 -10.06 -9.36 -28.33
CA MET A 137 -11.29 -8.61 -28.58
C MET A 137 -11.11 -7.49 -29.61
N ASP A 138 -9.90 -7.27 -30.11
CA ASP A 138 -9.58 -6.26 -31.13
C ASP A 138 -9.71 -6.88 -32.54
N ASP A 139 -9.99 -6.04 -33.55
CA ASP A 139 -10.05 -6.43 -34.96
C ASP A 139 -8.69 -6.93 -35.49
N LYS A 140 -7.59 -6.52 -34.84
CA LYS A 140 -6.22 -6.90 -35.19
C LYS A 140 -5.48 -7.38 -33.95
N TYR A 141 -4.61 -8.38 -34.12
CA TYR A 141 -3.77 -8.87 -33.02
C TYR A 141 -2.64 -7.88 -32.68
N ARG A 142 -2.97 -6.87 -31.85
CA ARG A 142 -2.06 -5.77 -31.47
C ARG A 142 -1.20 -6.07 -30.24
N TRP A 143 -1.34 -7.26 -29.63
CA TRP A 143 -0.55 -7.67 -28.47
C TRP A 143 0.97 -7.62 -28.73
N LEU A 144 1.39 -7.94 -29.95
CA LEU A 144 2.79 -7.92 -30.35
C LEU A 144 3.28 -6.56 -30.85
N LYS A 145 2.44 -5.51 -30.85
CA LYS A 145 2.87 -4.18 -31.32
C LYS A 145 3.58 -3.40 -30.22
N ASP A 146 4.83 -3.08 -30.52
CA ASP A 146 5.84 -2.32 -29.78
C ASP A 146 5.38 -0.96 -29.19
N PRO A 147 6.13 -0.40 -28.21
CA PRO A 147 7.32 -0.98 -27.58
C PRO A 147 7.02 -1.72 -26.29
N TRP A 148 7.57 -2.93 -26.18
CA TRP A 148 7.59 -3.64 -24.90
C TRP A 148 8.51 -2.93 -23.90
N PRO A 149 8.28 -3.05 -22.58
CA PRO A 149 9.12 -2.40 -21.58
C PRO A 149 10.61 -2.81 -21.64
N TRP A 150 10.93 -3.97 -22.22
CA TRP A 150 12.30 -4.47 -22.43
C TRP A 150 12.82 -4.25 -23.86
N GLU A 151 12.04 -3.67 -24.76
CA GLU A 151 12.50 -3.23 -26.08
C GLU A 151 13.26 -1.92 -25.95
N TYR A 152 14.50 -2.04 -25.49
CA TYR A 152 15.46 -0.95 -25.57
C TYR A 152 15.73 -0.60 -27.04
N ALA A 153 16.11 0.65 -27.31
CA ALA A 153 16.31 1.20 -28.66
C ALA A 153 17.31 0.43 -29.55
N ALA A 154 17.98 -0.60 -29.04
CA ALA A 154 18.90 -1.47 -29.77
C ALA A 154 18.21 -2.43 -30.77
N ASN A 155 16.90 -2.67 -30.67
CA ASN A 155 16.18 -3.61 -31.56
C ASN A 155 15.38 -2.92 -32.69
N LYS A 156 15.61 -1.62 -32.95
CA LYS A 156 14.84 -0.85 -33.94
C LYS A 156 15.42 -0.86 -35.36
N GLU A 157 16.43 -1.66 -35.63
CA GLU A 157 16.90 -1.92 -36.98
C GLU A 157 16.44 -3.32 -37.40
N GLU A 158 15.74 -3.38 -38.54
CA GLU A 158 15.19 -4.55 -39.25
C GLU A 158 13.68 -4.80 -39.08
N GLY A 159 12.93 -4.35 -40.10
CA GLY A 159 11.50 -4.63 -40.31
C GLY A 159 10.90 -3.76 -41.40
#